data_AF-A0A318UMS7-F1
#
_entry.id   AF-A0A318UMS7-F1
#
_cell.length_a   1.000
_cell.length_b   1.000
_cell.length_c   1.000
_cell.angle_alpha   90.00
_cell.angle_beta   90.00
_cell.angle_gamma   90.00
#
_symmetry.space_group_name_H-M   'P 1'
#
loop_
_entity.id
_entity.type
_entity.pdbx_description
1 polymer ?
#
loop_
_entity_poly.entity_id
_entity_poly.type
_entity_poly.pdbx_seq_one_letter_code
_entity_poly.pdbx_strand_id
1 'polypeptide(L)'
;MKTLIYSLVFSLLFLAACSNGGQKTQTAATSVSSEKGSSAAAILNAYLKLKNAFTADNDKDAAAAGKEMVVAFAAFDKKSLTPQQDKAYSDIYDDAKEHAEHIGSNAGNIIHQREHFDMLSKDMYDLVKLLGSPQLLYVDQCPMYNNDKGAIWLSEVKDIKNPYMGKTMPTCGSLKEELKP
;
A
#
# COMPACT_ATOMS: atom_id res chain seq x y z
N MET A 1 33.80 58.33 -12.12
CA MET A 1 35.06 58.59 -11.37
C MET A 1 34.71 59.07 -9.99
N LYS A 2 35.48 58.60 -8.99
CA LYS A 2 35.46 58.92 -7.54
C LYS A 2 34.50 58.07 -6.69
N THR A 3 35.10 56.95 -6.27
CA THR A 3 34.95 56.22 -5.02
C THR A 3 34.58 57.07 -3.80
N LEU A 4 33.92 56.48 -2.80
CA LEU A 4 34.37 56.53 -1.40
C LEU A 4 33.72 55.38 -0.60
N ILE A 5 34.59 54.53 -0.08
CA ILE A 5 34.34 53.43 0.84
C ILE A 5 34.45 54.00 2.27
N TYR A 6 33.49 53.70 3.14
CA TYR A 6 33.72 53.70 4.59
C TYR A 6 33.09 52.47 5.21
N SER A 7 33.96 51.51 5.53
CA SER A 7 33.69 50.42 6.45
C SER A 7 33.63 50.98 7.87
N LEU A 8 32.54 50.73 8.59
CA LEU A 8 32.51 50.86 10.05
C LEU A 8 31.94 49.57 10.61
N VAL A 9 32.86 48.72 11.03
CA VAL A 9 32.60 47.50 11.79
C VAL A 9 32.13 47.92 13.17
N PHE A 10 30.87 47.64 13.50
CA PHE A 10 30.38 47.71 14.87
C PHE A 10 30.03 46.29 15.31
N SER A 11 31.00 45.63 15.93
CA SER A 11 30.78 44.41 16.70
C SER A 11 29.93 44.73 17.91
N LEU A 12 28.67 44.32 17.90
CA LEU A 12 27.86 44.20 19.11
C LEU A 12 27.72 42.73 19.45
N LEU A 13 28.55 42.30 20.41
CA LEU A 13 28.27 41.16 21.26
C LEU A 13 26.99 41.44 22.03
N PHE A 14 25.92 40.69 21.75
CA PHE A 14 24.81 40.54 22.68
C PHE A 14 24.86 39.15 23.31
N LEU A 15 24.99 39.19 24.64
CA LEU A 15 24.91 38.07 25.56
C LEU A 15 23.51 37.47 25.58
N ALA A 16 23.50 36.18 25.91
CA ALA A 16 22.38 35.25 25.89
C ALA A 16 21.14 35.68 26.71
N ALA A 17 19.97 35.31 26.18
CA ALA A 17 18.78 35.00 26.97
C ALA A 17 18.21 33.67 26.46
N CYS A 18 18.19 32.66 27.33
CA CYS A 18 17.55 31.37 27.09
C CYS A 18 16.02 31.54 27.17
N SER A 19 15.31 31.11 26.14
CA SER A 19 13.89 30.79 26.22
C SER A 19 13.64 29.46 25.51
N ASN A 20 12.92 28.58 26.19
CA ASN A 20 12.55 27.24 25.77
C ASN A 20 11.82 27.26 24.44
N GLY A 21 12.36 26.54 23.45
CA GLY A 21 11.76 26.36 22.14
C GLY A 21 12.43 25.20 21.41
N GLY A 22 12.30 24.00 21.97
CA GLY A 22 12.69 22.79 21.29
C GLY A 22 11.77 22.54 20.10
N GLN A 23 12.34 22.44 18.90
CA GLN A 23 11.99 21.41 17.94
C GLN A 23 13.08 21.33 16.88
N LYS A 24 13.99 20.37 17.10
CA LYS A 24 14.78 19.78 16.02
C LYS A 24 13.78 19.25 14.99
N THR A 25 13.90 19.73 13.76
CA THR A 25 13.30 19.11 12.57
C THR A 25 13.82 17.68 12.50
N GLN A 26 13.02 16.76 13.04
CA GLN A 26 13.24 15.34 12.95
C GLN A 26 12.90 14.96 11.51
N THR A 27 13.95 14.83 10.70
CA THR A 27 13.92 13.95 9.54
C THR A 27 13.42 12.61 10.07
N ALA A 28 12.16 12.27 9.77
CA ALA A 28 11.63 10.94 10.04
C ALA A 28 12.44 9.99 9.17
N ALA A 29 13.47 9.42 9.80
CA ALA A 29 14.19 8.29 9.27
C ALA A 29 13.15 7.24 8.88
N THR A 30 13.11 6.93 7.59
CA THR A 30 12.59 5.69 7.08
C THR A 30 13.20 4.57 7.91
N SER A 31 12.42 4.01 8.84
CA SER A 31 12.72 2.70 9.41
C SER A 31 12.45 1.69 8.30
N VAL A 32 13.40 1.55 7.39
CA VAL A 32 13.56 0.34 6.61
C VAL A 32 13.96 -0.71 7.62
N SER A 33 12.95 -1.35 8.23
CA SER A 33 13.16 -2.65 8.83
C SER A 33 13.51 -3.58 7.68
N SER A 34 14.80 -3.86 7.54
CA SER A 34 15.33 -4.98 6.79
C SER A 34 14.86 -6.27 7.48
N GLU A 35 13.59 -6.59 7.36
CA GLU A 35 13.09 -7.93 7.57
C GLU A 35 13.17 -8.60 6.20
N LYS A 36 13.89 -9.71 6.13
CA LYS A 36 13.69 -10.73 5.10
C LYS A 36 12.26 -11.24 5.33
N GLY A 37 11.27 -10.46 4.87
CA GLY A 37 9.87 -10.73 5.09
C GLY A 37 9.55 -12.12 4.57
N SER A 38 8.72 -12.86 5.30
CA SER A 38 8.18 -14.12 4.81
C SER A 38 7.65 -13.93 3.39
N SER A 39 7.63 -15.00 2.60
CA SER A 39 7.09 -14.95 1.23
C SER A 39 5.67 -14.34 1.17
N ALA A 40 4.87 -14.49 2.23
CA ALA A 40 3.56 -13.84 2.38
C ALA A 40 3.64 -12.30 2.42
N ALA A 41 4.65 -11.73 3.09
CA ALA A 41 4.84 -10.28 3.15
C ALA A 41 5.15 -9.69 1.77
N ALA A 42 5.89 -10.42 0.92
CA ALA A 42 6.16 -9.99 -0.45
C ALA A 42 4.88 -9.90 -1.29
N ILE A 43 3.99 -10.90 -1.17
CA ILE A 43 2.68 -10.90 -1.85
C ILE A 43 1.82 -9.74 -1.35
N LEU A 44 1.70 -9.57 -0.03
CA LEU A 44 0.94 -8.47 0.55
C LEU A 44 1.46 -7.10 0.11
N ASN A 45 2.78 -6.90 0.10
CA ASN A 45 3.37 -5.65 -0.34
C ASN A 45 3.05 -5.33 -1.82
N ALA A 46 3.08 -6.34 -2.71
CA ALA A 46 2.68 -6.17 -4.10
C ALA A 46 1.19 -5.82 -4.22
N TYR A 47 0.32 -6.48 -3.45
CA TYR A 47 -1.10 -6.14 -3.37
C TYR A 47 -1.33 -4.69 -2.90
N LEU A 48 -0.64 -4.22 -1.86
CA LEU A 48 -0.79 -2.86 -1.34
C LEU A 48 -0.30 -1.81 -2.34
N LYS A 49 0.79 -2.08 -3.08
CA LYS A 49 1.23 -1.23 -4.20
C LYS A 49 0.15 -1.13 -5.28
N LEU A 50 -0.43 -2.28 -5.66
CA LEU A 50 -1.50 -2.36 -6.64
C LEU A 50 -2.73 -1.57 -6.20
N LYS A 51 -3.21 -1.80 -4.98
CA LYS A 51 -4.32 -1.07 -4.36
C LYS A 51 -4.06 0.43 -4.41
N ASN A 52 -2.88 0.87 -3.98
CA ASN A 52 -2.51 2.29 -3.95
C ASN A 52 -2.42 2.92 -5.36
N ALA A 53 -1.92 2.19 -6.36
CA ALA A 53 -1.93 2.65 -7.75
C ALA A 53 -3.36 2.94 -8.23
N PHE A 54 -4.32 2.08 -7.89
CA PHE A 54 -5.72 2.31 -8.24
C PHE A 54 -6.35 3.50 -7.51
N THR A 55 -5.96 3.81 -6.26
CA THR A 55 -6.43 5.04 -5.60
C THR A 55 -6.00 6.31 -6.34
N ALA A 56 -4.91 6.23 -7.12
CA ALA A 56 -4.35 7.33 -7.90
C ALA A 56 -4.80 7.32 -9.37
N ASP A 57 -5.68 6.41 -9.77
CA ASP A 57 -6.07 6.15 -11.17
C ASP A 57 -4.86 5.84 -12.08
N ASN A 58 -3.83 5.16 -11.55
CA ASN A 58 -2.63 4.84 -12.31
C ASN A 58 -2.66 3.37 -12.78
N ASP A 59 -3.18 3.15 -13.98
CA ASP A 59 -3.30 1.85 -14.64
C ASP A 59 -1.96 1.17 -14.94
N LYS A 60 -0.92 1.96 -15.21
CA LYS A 60 0.42 1.46 -15.55
C LYS A 60 1.14 0.95 -14.31
N ASP A 61 1.08 1.69 -13.21
CA ASP A 61 1.65 1.25 -11.94
C ASP A 61 0.86 0.06 -11.38
N ALA A 62 -0.46 0.03 -11.58
CA ALA A 62 -1.28 -1.14 -11.26
C ALA A 62 -0.84 -2.37 -12.08
N ALA A 63 -0.64 -2.23 -13.39
CA ALA A 63 -0.14 -3.32 -14.22
C ALA A 63 1.26 -3.80 -13.78
N ALA A 64 2.15 -2.88 -13.41
CA ALA A 64 3.47 -3.22 -12.89
C ALA A 64 3.37 -4.00 -11.57
N ALA A 65 2.56 -3.52 -10.62
CA ALA A 65 2.34 -4.18 -9.33
C ALA A 65 1.66 -5.56 -9.47
N GLY A 66 0.73 -5.72 -10.42
CA GLY A 66 0.14 -7.03 -10.75
C GLY A 66 1.20 -8.04 -11.20
N LYS A 67 2.14 -7.63 -12.07
CA LYS A 67 3.28 -8.49 -12.47
C LYS A 67 4.21 -8.81 -11.31
N GLU A 68 4.50 -7.83 -10.43
CA GLU A 68 5.27 -8.07 -9.22
C GLU A 68 4.60 -9.11 -8.32
N MET A 69 3.28 -9.06 -8.20
CA MET A 69 2.49 -9.99 -7.38
C MET A 69 2.56 -11.41 -7.93
N VAL A 70 2.49 -11.61 -9.25
CA VAL A 70 2.68 -12.93 -9.89
C VAL A 70 4.06 -13.50 -9.57
N VAL A 71 5.11 -12.68 -9.61
CA VAL A 71 6.47 -13.09 -9.23
C VAL A 71 6.54 -13.46 -7.75
N ALA A 72 5.91 -12.66 -6.87
CA ALA A 72 5.88 -12.94 -5.43
C ALA A 72 5.16 -14.25 -5.10
N PHE A 73 4.04 -14.54 -5.79
CA PHE A 73 3.32 -15.80 -5.69
C PHE A 73 4.18 -17.00 -6.11
N ALA A 74 4.91 -16.88 -7.23
CA ALA A 74 5.81 -17.94 -7.70
C ALA A 74 7.00 -18.19 -6.75
N ALA A 75 7.43 -17.16 -6.02
CA ALA A 75 8.51 -17.25 -5.03
C ALA A 75 8.06 -17.75 -3.65
N PHE A 76 6.77 -18.06 -3.47
CA PHE A 76 6.25 -18.45 -2.16
C PHE A 76 6.73 -19.83 -1.73
N ASP A 77 7.37 -19.91 -0.56
CA ASP A 77 7.86 -21.18 -0.01
C ASP A 77 6.72 -21.94 0.69
N LYS A 78 6.08 -22.85 -0.05
CA LYS A 78 5.01 -23.71 0.48
C LYS A 78 5.47 -24.61 1.63
N LYS A 79 6.77 -24.83 1.85
CA LYS A 79 7.26 -25.67 2.96
C LYS A 79 6.94 -25.10 4.34
N SER A 80 6.62 -23.81 4.43
CA SER A 80 6.18 -23.19 5.69
C SER A 80 4.73 -23.50 6.04
N LEU A 81 3.98 -24.17 5.16
CA LEU A 81 2.57 -24.47 5.36
C LEU A 81 2.36 -25.84 6.02
N THR A 82 1.39 -25.92 6.91
CA THR A 82 0.81 -27.22 7.30
C THR A 82 0.06 -27.84 6.12
N PRO A 83 -0.20 -29.16 6.10
CA PRO A 83 -0.95 -29.79 5.01
C PRO A 83 -2.34 -29.17 4.76
N GLN A 84 -3.02 -28.73 5.84
CA GLN A 84 -4.31 -28.05 5.74
C GLN A 84 -4.17 -26.66 5.13
N GLN A 85 -3.14 -25.90 5.52
CA GLN A 85 -2.85 -24.59 4.94
C GLN A 85 -2.40 -24.70 3.48
N ASP A 86 -1.63 -25.73 3.11
CA ASP A 86 -1.17 -25.93 1.73
C ASP A 86 -2.35 -26.17 0.77
N LYS A 87 -3.34 -26.96 1.19
CA LYS A 87 -4.57 -27.14 0.43
C LYS A 87 -5.32 -25.82 0.27
N ALA A 88 -5.62 -25.13 1.37
CA ALA A 88 -6.37 -23.87 1.33
C ALA A 88 -5.62 -22.77 0.57
N TYR A 89 -4.29 -22.70 0.72
CA TYR A 89 -3.44 -21.78 -0.03
C TYR A 89 -3.51 -22.05 -1.52
N SER A 90 -3.46 -23.31 -1.94
CA SER A 90 -3.50 -23.66 -3.37
C SER A 90 -4.84 -23.26 -4.00
N ASP A 91 -5.95 -23.46 -3.29
CA ASP A 91 -7.28 -23.02 -3.74
C ASP A 91 -7.35 -21.48 -3.93
N ILE A 92 -6.71 -20.70 -3.05
CA ILE A 92 -6.63 -19.22 -3.13
C ILE A 92 -5.63 -18.75 -4.19
N TYR A 93 -4.48 -19.42 -4.27
CA TYR A 93 -3.35 -19.01 -5.10
C TYR A 93 -3.68 -19.03 -6.58
N ASP A 94 -4.40 -20.06 -7.06
CA ASP A 94 -4.68 -20.21 -8.48
C ASP A 94 -5.54 -19.03 -8.99
N ASP A 95 -6.59 -18.66 -8.24
CA ASP A 95 -7.48 -17.54 -8.56
C ASP A 95 -6.78 -16.19 -8.42
N ALA A 96 -6.11 -15.97 -7.27
CA ALA A 96 -5.42 -14.70 -7.01
C ALA A 96 -4.32 -14.42 -8.04
N LYS A 97 -3.58 -15.45 -8.47
CA LYS A 97 -2.55 -15.32 -9.49
C LYS A 97 -3.17 -15.00 -10.85
N GLU A 98 -4.25 -15.65 -11.24
CA GLU A 98 -4.97 -15.35 -12.49
C GLU A 98 -5.42 -13.88 -12.51
N HIS A 99 -6.07 -13.41 -11.44
CA HIS A 99 -6.48 -12.01 -11.35
C HIS A 99 -5.30 -11.03 -11.42
N ALA A 100 -4.18 -11.34 -10.77
CA ALA A 100 -2.96 -10.53 -10.87
C ALA A 100 -2.37 -10.50 -12.29
N GLU A 101 -2.40 -11.63 -13.02
CA GLU A 101 -1.96 -11.71 -14.43
C GLU A 101 -2.83 -10.87 -15.36
N HIS A 102 -4.15 -10.93 -15.18
CA HIS A 102 -5.10 -10.12 -15.94
C HIS A 102 -4.87 -8.62 -15.69
N ILE A 103 -4.69 -8.21 -14.43
CA ILE A 103 -4.36 -6.82 -14.08
C ILE A 103 -3.04 -6.40 -14.74
N GLY A 104 -2.02 -7.25 -14.63
CA GLY A 104 -0.68 -6.99 -15.17
C GLY A 104 -0.64 -6.86 -16.69
N SER A 105 -1.51 -7.57 -17.40
CA SER A 105 -1.52 -7.62 -18.86
C SER A 105 -2.36 -6.52 -19.51
N ASN A 106 -3.13 -5.75 -18.73
CA ASN A 106 -4.14 -4.81 -19.24
C ASN A 106 -3.86 -3.34 -18.88
N ALA A 107 -2.59 -2.91 -18.98
CA ALA A 107 -2.26 -1.49 -18.94
C ALA A 107 -3.04 -0.72 -20.02
N GLY A 108 -3.61 0.42 -19.67
CA GLY A 108 -4.51 1.23 -20.50
C GLY A 108 -6.00 0.95 -20.28
N ASN A 109 -6.37 -0.07 -19.51
CA ASN A 109 -7.76 -0.42 -19.23
C ASN A 109 -8.03 -0.55 -17.72
N ILE A 110 -8.11 0.58 -17.03
CA ILE A 110 -8.28 0.63 -15.58
C ILE A 110 -9.60 0.01 -15.11
N ILE A 111 -10.65 0.04 -15.93
CA ILE A 111 -11.96 -0.56 -15.60
C ILE A 111 -11.79 -2.07 -15.48
N HIS A 112 -11.21 -2.71 -16.50
CA HIS A 112 -10.96 -4.14 -16.48
C HIS A 112 -10.00 -4.55 -15.36
N GLN A 113 -8.95 -3.75 -15.11
CA GLN A 113 -8.04 -4.00 -13.99
C GLN A 113 -8.77 -3.97 -12.64
N ARG A 114 -9.71 -3.03 -12.43
CA ARG A 114 -10.51 -2.94 -11.20
C ARG A 114 -11.53 -4.06 -11.05
N GLU A 115 -12.06 -4.59 -12.15
CA GLU A 115 -12.91 -5.78 -12.14
C GLU A 115 -12.15 -7.00 -11.58
N HIS A 116 -10.94 -7.27 -12.07
CA HIS A 116 -10.10 -8.33 -11.51
C HIS A 116 -9.62 -8.01 -10.09
N PHE A 117 -9.43 -6.73 -9.75
CA PHE A 117 -9.02 -6.33 -8.40
C PHE A 117 -10.09 -6.60 -7.32
N ASP A 118 -11.38 -6.57 -7.66
CA ASP A 118 -12.47 -6.95 -6.74
C ASP A 118 -12.33 -8.40 -6.28
N MET A 119 -12.11 -9.30 -7.23
CA MET A 119 -11.91 -10.72 -6.94
C MET A 119 -10.61 -10.95 -6.19
N LEU A 120 -9.50 -10.39 -6.69
CA LEU A 120 -8.20 -10.47 -6.03
C LEU A 120 -8.22 -9.95 -4.58
N SER A 121 -9.02 -8.93 -4.27
CA SER A 121 -9.12 -8.40 -2.91
C SER A 121 -9.80 -9.37 -1.94
N LYS A 122 -10.72 -10.21 -2.43
CA LYS A 122 -11.33 -11.28 -1.63
C LYS A 122 -10.30 -12.39 -1.37
N ASP A 123 -9.58 -12.80 -2.41
CA ASP A 123 -8.54 -13.83 -2.28
C ASP A 123 -7.44 -13.39 -1.33
N MET A 124 -7.05 -12.12 -1.40
CA MET A 124 -6.02 -11.57 -0.50
C MET A 124 -6.51 -11.43 0.93
N TYR A 125 -7.79 -11.11 1.15
CA TYR A 125 -8.38 -11.18 2.48
C TYR A 125 -8.32 -12.62 3.01
N ASP A 126 -8.73 -13.61 2.23
CA ASP A 126 -8.70 -15.02 2.64
C ASP A 126 -7.26 -15.51 2.88
N LEU A 127 -6.30 -15.10 2.04
CA LEU A 127 -4.89 -15.42 2.21
C LEU A 127 -4.34 -14.87 3.53
N VAL A 128 -4.66 -13.62 3.86
CA VAL A 128 -4.23 -13.00 5.12
C VAL A 128 -4.92 -13.67 6.32
N LYS A 129 -6.20 -14.08 6.21
CA LYS A 129 -6.88 -14.84 7.26
C LYS A 129 -6.27 -16.22 7.46
N LEU A 130 -5.78 -16.85 6.39
CA LEU A 130 -5.16 -18.18 6.42
C LEU A 130 -3.74 -18.16 7.01
N LEU A 131 -2.92 -17.19 6.60
CA LEU A 131 -1.49 -17.13 6.94
C LEU A 131 -1.16 -16.19 8.11
N GLY A 132 -2.11 -15.35 8.50
CA GLY A 132 -1.89 -14.24 9.42
C GLY A 132 -1.40 -12.99 8.71
N SER A 133 -1.65 -11.84 9.33
CA SER A 133 -1.18 -10.55 8.81
C SER A 133 0.19 -10.22 9.40
N PRO A 134 1.20 -9.77 8.62
CA PRO A 134 2.48 -9.34 9.19
C PRO A 134 2.43 -7.94 9.82
N GLN A 135 1.33 -7.20 9.61
CA GLN A 135 1.13 -5.83 10.07
C GLN A 135 -0.36 -5.56 10.35
N LEU A 136 -0.70 -4.45 11.00
CA LEU A 136 -2.10 -4.03 11.10
C LEU A 136 -2.64 -3.73 9.70
N LEU A 137 -3.76 -4.36 9.35
CA LEU A 137 -4.51 -4.08 8.13
C LEU A 137 -5.96 -3.74 8.46
N TYR A 138 -6.53 -2.89 7.64
CA TYR A 138 -7.93 -2.48 7.67
C TYR A 138 -8.64 -3.14 6.48
N VAL A 139 -9.71 -3.89 6.76
CA VAL A 139 -10.62 -4.39 5.73
C VAL A 139 -11.66 -3.31 5.52
N ASP A 140 -11.56 -2.60 4.42
CA ASP A 140 -12.48 -1.54 4.05
C ASP A 140 -13.47 -2.05 3.00
N GLN A 141 -14.60 -1.37 2.84
CA GLN A 141 -15.59 -1.69 1.81
C GLN A 141 -16.23 -0.43 1.24
N CYS A 142 -16.41 -0.34 -0.08
CA CYS A 142 -17.29 0.64 -0.72
C CYS A 142 -18.55 -0.09 -1.19
N PRO A 143 -19.74 0.24 -0.65
CA PRO A 143 -20.98 -0.46 -0.98
C PRO A 143 -21.46 -0.18 -2.41
N MET A 144 -21.03 0.93 -3.03
CA MET A 144 -21.52 1.38 -4.33
C MET A 144 -20.80 0.73 -5.53
N TYR A 145 -19.69 0.02 -5.29
CA TYR A 145 -18.96 -0.61 -6.38
C TYR A 145 -19.74 -1.79 -6.99
N ASN A 146 -19.49 -2.09 -8.26
CA ASN A 146 -20.05 -3.24 -8.97
C ASN A 146 -21.59 -3.29 -8.92
N ASN A 147 -22.23 -2.19 -9.34
CA ASN A 147 -23.69 -2.05 -9.34
C ASN A 147 -24.30 -2.26 -7.93
N ASP A 148 -23.78 -1.53 -6.94
CA ASP A 148 -24.20 -1.57 -5.53
C ASP A 148 -24.11 -2.94 -4.84
N LYS A 149 -23.37 -3.90 -5.42
CA LYS A 149 -23.03 -5.17 -4.77
C LYS A 149 -21.92 -4.99 -3.72
N GLY A 150 -21.12 -3.94 -3.88
CA GLY A 150 -20.00 -3.60 -3.03
C GLY A 150 -18.75 -4.45 -3.28
N ALA A 151 -17.61 -3.94 -2.82
CA ALA A 151 -16.34 -4.65 -2.83
C ALA A 151 -15.47 -4.24 -1.64
N ILE A 152 -14.67 -5.19 -1.16
CA ILE A 152 -13.73 -5.00 -0.05
C ILE A 152 -12.31 -4.73 -0.56
N TRP A 153 -11.43 -4.18 0.27
CA TRP A 153 -9.99 -4.18 0.04
C TRP A 153 -9.23 -4.18 1.36
N LEU A 154 -7.96 -4.57 1.32
CA LEU A 154 -7.05 -4.42 2.47
C LEU A 154 -6.29 -3.09 2.37
N SER A 155 -6.19 -2.38 3.49
CA SER A 155 -5.47 -1.12 3.59
C SER A 155 -4.49 -1.14 4.77
N GLU A 156 -3.32 -0.57 4.56
CA GLU A 156 -2.28 -0.31 5.55
C GLU A 156 -2.48 1.01 6.30
N VAL A 157 -3.49 1.80 5.92
CA VAL A 157 -3.83 3.07 6.53
C VAL A 157 -5.31 3.09 6.93
N LYS A 158 -5.61 3.79 8.04
CA LYS A 158 -6.97 3.90 8.58
C LYS A 158 -7.89 4.80 7.74
N ASP A 159 -7.32 5.78 7.05
CA ASP A 159 -8.10 6.68 6.20
C ASP A 159 -8.59 5.95 4.95
N ILE A 160 -9.88 6.09 4.65
CA ILE A 160 -10.49 5.48 3.46
C ILE A 160 -9.90 6.11 2.20
N LYS A 161 -9.25 5.27 1.39
CA LYS A 161 -8.74 5.59 0.06
C LYS A 161 -9.24 4.55 -0.93
N ASN A 162 -10.32 4.87 -1.63
CA ASN A 162 -11.05 3.93 -2.44
C ASN A 162 -10.30 3.55 -3.74
N PRO A 163 -9.85 2.29 -3.89
CA PRO A 163 -9.16 1.84 -5.10
C PRO A 163 -10.10 1.65 -6.29
N TYR A 164 -11.38 1.40 -6.06
CA TYR A 164 -12.38 1.11 -7.09
C TYR A 164 -12.90 2.35 -7.81
N MET A 165 -13.02 3.47 -7.08
CA MET A 165 -13.53 4.73 -7.62
C MET A 165 -12.43 5.79 -7.77
N GLY A 166 -11.21 5.51 -7.34
CA GLY A 166 -10.03 6.38 -7.50
C GLY A 166 -10.29 7.82 -7.07
N LYS A 167 -9.89 8.78 -7.90
CA LYS A 167 -10.07 10.21 -7.62
C LYS A 167 -11.52 10.67 -7.73
N THR A 168 -12.40 9.89 -8.35
CA THR A 168 -13.82 10.25 -8.53
C THR A 168 -14.58 10.18 -7.21
N MET A 169 -14.36 9.15 -6.40
CA MET A 169 -14.97 9.00 -5.06
C MET A 169 -13.95 8.45 -4.05
N PRO A 170 -12.89 9.21 -3.73
CA PRO A 170 -11.75 8.70 -2.97
C PRO A 170 -12.11 8.28 -1.55
N THR A 171 -13.18 8.85 -0.99
CA THR A 171 -13.67 8.57 0.37
C THR A 171 -14.91 7.68 0.40
N CYS A 172 -15.35 7.07 -0.73
CA CYS A 172 -16.41 6.07 -0.65
C CYS A 172 -15.88 4.84 0.09
N GLY A 173 -16.40 4.60 1.27
CA GLY A 173 -16.24 3.33 1.97
C GLY A 173 -16.28 3.48 3.48
N SER A 174 -16.17 2.35 4.14
CA SER A 174 -16.14 2.26 5.60
C SER A 174 -15.31 1.07 6.03
N LEU A 175 -14.61 1.21 7.16
CA LEU A 175 -13.95 0.12 7.85
C LEU A 175 -14.95 -0.98 8.24
N LYS A 176 -14.56 -2.24 8.03
CA LYS A 176 -15.32 -3.43 8.41
C LYS A 176 -14.63 -4.26 9.47
N GLU A 177 -13.31 -4.45 9.35
CA GLU A 177 -12.53 -5.28 10.26
C GLU A 177 -11.10 -4.75 10.37
N GLU A 178 -10.47 -4.94 11.54
CA GLU A 178 -9.03 -4.76 11.72
C GLU A 178 -8.37 -6.14 11.83
N LEU A 179 -7.42 -6.44 10.95
CA LEU A 179 -6.60 -7.65 10.99
C LEU A 179 -5.27 -7.32 11.68
N LYS A 180 -5.04 -7.91 12.84
CA LYS A 180 -3.85 -7.68 13.67
C LYS A 180 -2.78 -8.75 13.41
N PRO A 181 -1.50 -8.42 13.62
CA PRO A 181 -0.41 -9.41 13.59
C PRO A 181 -0.53 -10.51 14.64
#